data_AF-A0A132NJ24-F1
#
_entry.id   AF-A0A132NJ24-F1
#
_cell.length_a   1.000
_cell.length_b   1.000
_cell.length_c   1.000
_cell.angle_alpha   90.00
_cell.angle_beta   90.00
_cell.angle_gamma   90.00
#
_symmetry.space_group_name_H-M   'P 1'
#
loop_
_entity.id
_entity.type
_entity.pdbx_description
1 polymer ?
#
loop_
_entity_poly.entity_id
_entity_poly.type
_entity_poly.pdbx_seq_one_letter_code
_entity_poly.pdbx_strand_id
1 'polypeptide(L)'
;MAAMVNKYFGGELPEAAAAGEAEARIAAGLEQAARLADERMCALDFQGGLVAVFDFIKQVNGYVTEQEPWQVAKADDAASRARLATILYTAAESLRGIAVLLNPVMPAACAKLWESLGAEPHLGPLDRQRVQDAGRWGQLPAGVRITKGEVLFPRLPEPKEDA
;
A
#
# COMPACT_ATOMS: atom_id res chain seq x y z
N MET A 1 -3.63 -5.76 6.26
CA MET A 1 -2.72 -4.81 6.93
C MET A 1 -3.39 -4.10 8.11
N ALA A 2 -4.37 -3.21 7.91
CA ALA A 2 -4.97 -2.39 8.99
C ALA A 2 -5.44 -3.19 10.23
N ALA A 3 -6.06 -4.37 10.04
CA ALA A 3 -6.49 -5.22 11.15
C ALA A 3 -5.32 -5.71 12.02
N MET A 4 -4.16 -6.01 11.42
CA MET A 4 -2.97 -6.43 12.14
C MET A 4 -2.28 -5.27 12.85
N VAL A 5 -2.22 -4.09 12.22
CA VAL A 5 -1.72 -2.87 12.88
C VAL A 5 -2.56 -2.54 14.12
N ASN A 6 -3.89 -2.61 14.00
CA ASN A 6 -4.79 -2.40 15.14
C ASN A 6 -4.58 -3.44 16.26
N LYS A 7 -4.44 -4.72 15.89
CA LYS A 7 -4.30 -5.81 16.86
C LYS A 7 -2.95 -5.81 17.60
N TYR A 8 -1.85 -5.57 16.89
CA TYR A 8 -0.49 -5.78 17.43
C TYR A 8 0.26 -4.48 17.77
N PHE A 9 -0.17 -3.33 17.22
CA PHE A 9 0.47 -2.03 17.40
C PHE A 9 -0.52 -0.92 17.78
N GLY A 10 -1.71 -1.28 18.29
CA GLY A 10 -2.68 -0.32 18.81
C GLY A 10 -3.26 0.65 17.77
N GLY A 11 -3.10 0.35 16.48
CA GLY A 11 -3.55 1.21 15.38
C GLY A 11 -2.51 2.23 14.94
N GLU A 12 -1.32 2.22 15.52
CA GLU A 12 -0.20 3.08 15.11
C GLU A 12 0.70 2.31 14.15
N LEU A 13 1.06 2.93 13.03
CA LEU A 13 1.97 2.34 12.07
C LEU A 13 3.35 2.17 12.74
N PRO A 14 3.89 0.94 12.85
CA PRO A 14 5.17 0.75 13.49
C PRO A 14 6.33 1.20 12.59
N GLU A 15 7.45 1.55 13.20
CA GLU A 15 8.70 1.80 12.47
C GLU A 15 9.27 0.50 11.90
N ALA A 16 9.81 0.54 10.68
CA ALA A 16 10.49 -0.59 10.09
C ALA A 16 11.85 -0.82 10.77
N ALA A 17 11.93 -1.86 11.60
CA ALA A 17 13.12 -2.14 12.43
C ALA A 17 14.03 -3.27 11.89
N ALA A 18 13.64 -3.96 10.81
CA ALA A 18 14.31 -5.15 10.30
C ALA A 18 14.16 -5.27 8.76
N ALA A 19 14.36 -4.17 8.03
CA ALA A 19 14.33 -4.15 6.58
C ALA A 19 15.53 -4.91 5.98
N GLY A 20 15.27 -5.72 4.97
CA GLY A 20 16.27 -6.47 4.23
C GLY A 20 15.99 -6.49 2.73
N GLU A 21 16.52 -7.50 2.04
CA GLU A 21 16.44 -7.61 0.57
C GLU A 21 14.99 -7.66 0.06
N ALA A 22 14.08 -8.29 0.81
CA ALA A 22 12.67 -8.33 0.43
C ALA A 22 12.03 -6.94 0.38
N GLU A 23 12.30 -6.09 1.38
CA GLU A 23 11.82 -4.71 1.41
C GLU A 23 12.48 -3.85 0.34
N ALA A 24 13.78 -4.03 0.11
CA ALA A 24 14.50 -3.33 -0.96
C ALA A 24 13.91 -3.63 -2.35
N ARG A 25 13.52 -4.88 -2.61
CA ARG A 25 12.82 -5.26 -3.86
C ARG A 25 11.48 -4.56 -4.02
N ILE A 26 10.74 -4.35 -2.93
CA ILE A 26 9.44 -3.65 -2.96
C ILE A 26 9.65 -2.15 -3.17
N ALA A 27 10.64 -1.54 -2.51
CA ALA A 27 10.98 -0.14 -2.70
C ALA A 27 11.37 0.15 -4.17
N ALA A 28 12.26 -0.67 -4.74
CA ALA A 28 12.64 -0.57 -6.15
C ALA A 28 11.45 -0.82 -7.09
N GLY A 29 10.56 -1.75 -6.73
CA GLY A 29 9.32 -2.02 -7.47
C GLY A 29 8.39 -0.81 -7.53
N LEU A 30 8.24 -0.08 -6.42
CA LEU A 30 7.42 1.14 -6.37
C LEU A 30 8.02 2.25 -7.25
N GLU A 31 9.33 2.46 -7.15
CA GLU A 31 10.05 3.43 -7.98
C GLU A 31 9.87 3.11 -9.48
N GLN A 32 10.06 1.84 -9.85
CA GLN A 32 9.87 1.39 -11.23
C GLN A 32 8.42 1.57 -11.70
N ALA A 33 7.44 1.23 -10.87
CA ALA A 33 6.02 1.39 -11.21
C ALA A 33 5.64 2.85 -11.41
N ALA A 34 6.12 3.75 -10.55
CA ALA A 34 5.88 5.19 -10.70
C ALA A 34 6.49 5.73 -12.00
N ARG A 35 7.75 5.36 -12.29
CA ARG A 35 8.43 5.77 -13.52
C ARG A 35 7.69 5.26 -14.77
N LEU A 36 7.40 3.96 -14.83
CA LEU A 36 6.71 3.36 -15.98
C LEU A 36 5.30 3.92 -16.15
N ALA A 37 4.55 4.12 -15.06
CA ALA A 37 3.22 4.71 -15.13
C ALA A 37 3.28 6.12 -15.72
N ASP A 38 4.20 6.98 -15.26
CA ASP A 38 4.37 8.34 -15.75
C ASP A 38 4.76 8.39 -17.24
N GLU A 39 5.76 7.60 -17.65
CA GLU A 39 6.19 7.46 -19.05
C GLU A 39 5.03 7.07 -19.98
N ARG A 40 4.22 6.08 -19.55
CA ARG A 40 3.09 5.55 -20.33
C ARG A 40 1.93 6.54 -20.41
N MET A 41 1.62 7.21 -19.30
CA MET A 41 0.58 8.24 -19.26
C MET A 41 0.94 9.43 -20.16
N CYS A 42 2.22 9.85 -20.16
CA CYS A 42 2.71 10.90 -21.07
C CYS A 42 2.64 10.49 -22.54
N ALA A 43 2.77 9.20 -22.84
CA ALA A 43 2.63 8.64 -24.18
C ALA A 43 1.17 8.33 -24.60
N LEU A 44 0.17 8.71 -23.76
CA LEU A 44 -1.25 8.37 -23.95
C LEU A 44 -1.54 6.85 -23.95
N ASP A 45 -0.62 6.04 -23.41
CA ASP A 45 -0.77 4.60 -23.21
C ASP A 45 -1.32 4.33 -21.80
N PHE A 46 -2.61 4.66 -21.60
CA PHE A 46 -3.28 4.52 -20.30
C PHE A 46 -3.29 3.07 -19.81
N GLN A 47 -3.48 2.12 -20.73
CA GLN A 47 -3.47 0.70 -20.41
C GLN A 47 -2.09 0.26 -19.90
N GLY A 48 -1.02 0.61 -20.59
CA GLY A 48 0.34 0.30 -20.16
C GLY A 48 0.68 0.91 -18.80
N GLY A 49 0.24 2.15 -18.56
CA GLY A 49 0.42 2.81 -17.26
C GLY A 49 -0.30 2.08 -16.13
N LEU A 50 -1.56 1.68 -16.35
CA LEU A 50 -2.30 0.88 -15.37
C LEU A 50 -1.67 -0.49 -15.15
N VAL A 51 -1.24 -1.18 -16.20
CA VAL A 51 -0.55 -2.48 -16.10
C VAL A 51 0.67 -2.38 -15.18
N ALA A 52 1.50 -1.34 -15.34
CA ALA A 52 2.66 -1.13 -14.48
C ALA A 52 2.29 -1.01 -12.99
N VAL A 53 1.22 -0.29 -12.66
CA VAL A 53 0.74 -0.15 -11.28
C VAL A 53 0.16 -1.46 -10.74
N PHE A 54 -0.61 -2.19 -11.56
CA PHE A 54 -1.18 -3.47 -11.17
C PHE A 54 -0.13 -4.57 -11.00
N ASP A 55 0.94 -4.55 -11.77
CA ASP A 55 2.06 -5.47 -11.59
C ASP A 55 2.78 -5.21 -10.26
N PHE A 56 2.93 -3.94 -9.85
CA PHE A 56 3.40 -3.62 -8.50
C PHE A 56 2.45 -4.11 -7.41
N ILE A 57 1.13 -3.96 -7.59
CA ILE A 57 0.14 -4.52 -6.65
C ILE A 57 0.32 -6.04 -6.50
N LYS A 58 0.55 -6.77 -7.59
CA LYS A 58 0.85 -8.21 -7.54
C LYS A 58 2.13 -8.49 -6.77
N GLN A 59 3.18 -7.69 -6.96
CA GLN A 59 4.44 -7.81 -6.23
C GLN A 59 4.26 -7.63 -4.72
N VAL A 60 3.49 -6.61 -4.31
CA VAL A 60 3.17 -6.35 -2.89
C VAL A 60 2.36 -7.49 -2.27
N ASN A 61 1.37 -8.01 -3.01
CA ASN A 61 0.60 -9.18 -2.56
C ASN A 61 1.48 -10.44 -2.44
N GLY A 62 2.39 -10.65 -3.39
CA GLY A 62 3.38 -11.72 -3.34
C GLY A 62 4.26 -11.60 -2.10
N TYR A 63 4.80 -10.40 -1.84
CA TYR A 63 5.57 -10.11 -0.63
C TYR A 63 4.80 -10.43 0.66
N VAL A 64 3.56 -9.94 0.81
CA VAL A 64 2.76 -10.24 2.03
C VAL A 64 2.52 -11.74 2.18
N THR A 65 2.36 -12.47 1.07
CA THR A 65 2.19 -13.93 1.07
C THR A 65 3.48 -14.63 1.48
N GLU A 66 4.62 -14.28 0.89
CA GLU A 66 5.94 -14.84 1.21
C GLU A 66 6.36 -14.56 2.66
N GLN A 67 6.02 -13.39 3.20
CA GLN A 67 6.42 -12.98 4.54
C GLN A 67 5.52 -13.51 5.65
N GLU A 68 4.36 -14.07 5.32
CA GLU A 68 3.41 -14.70 6.24
C GLU A 68 3.25 -13.96 7.59
N PRO A 69 2.87 -12.67 7.61
CA PRO A 69 2.86 -11.88 8.85
C PRO A 69 1.97 -12.49 9.93
N TRP A 70 0.94 -13.26 9.56
CA TRP A 70 0.08 -14.00 10.50
C TRP A 70 0.79 -15.13 11.24
N GLN A 71 1.85 -15.72 10.67
CA GLN A 71 2.71 -16.68 11.37
C GLN A 71 3.73 -15.95 12.24
N VAL A 72 4.39 -14.93 11.68
CA VAL A 72 5.34 -14.09 12.42
C VAL A 72 4.70 -13.53 13.70
N ALA A 73 3.44 -13.10 13.62
CA ALA A 73 2.71 -12.55 14.76
C ALA A 73 2.35 -13.57 15.86
N LYS A 74 2.58 -14.88 15.66
CA LYS A 74 2.31 -15.92 16.67
C LYS A 74 3.51 -16.24 17.57
N ALA A 75 4.74 -15.95 17.11
CA ALA A 75 5.95 -16.29 17.86
C ALA A 75 6.16 -15.41 19.10
N ASP A 76 5.53 -14.22 19.14
CA ASP A 76 5.44 -13.32 20.31
C ASP A 76 6.78 -13.00 21.00
N ASP A 77 7.85 -12.91 20.21
CA ASP A 77 9.19 -12.51 20.65
C ASP A 77 9.63 -11.18 20.01
N ALA A 78 10.72 -10.60 20.52
CA ALA A 78 11.21 -9.29 20.08
C ALA A 78 11.63 -9.26 18.60
N ALA A 79 12.25 -10.32 18.09
CA ALA A 79 12.69 -10.39 16.70
C ALA A 79 11.48 -10.52 15.76
N SER A 80 10.53 -11.38 16.11
CA SER A 80 9.27 -11.55 15.37
C SER A 80 8.44 -10.26 15.38
N ARG A 81 8.40 -9.52 16.49
CA ARG A 81 7.73 -8.22 16.56
C ARG A 81 8.39 -7.18 15.65
N ALA A 82 9.72 -7.11 15.62
CA ALA A 82 10.47 -6.23 14.72
C ALA A 82 10.26 -6.59 13.24
N ARG A 83 10.20 -7.89 12.93
CA ARG A 83 9.90 -8.37 11.58
C ARG A 83 8.47 -8.01 11.17
N LEU A 84 7.48 -8.26 12.04
CA LEU A 84 6.09 -7.90 11.79
C LEU A 84 5.93 -6.39 11.55
N ALA A 85 6.61 -5.56 12.35
CA ALA A 85 6.63 -4.12 12.17
C ALA A 85 7.09 -3.72 10.77
N THR A 86 8.21 -4.30 10.32
CA THR A 86 8.77 -4.08 8.98
C THR A 86 7.81 -4.51 7.87
N ILE A 87 7.15 -5.67 8.02
CA ILE A 87 6.20 -6.16 7.02
C ILE A 87 5.00 -5.23 6.89
N LEU A 88 4.44 -4.79 8.02
CA LEU A 88 3.28 -3.91 8.04
C LEU A 88 3.61 -2.51 7.52
N TYR A 89 4.78 -1.96 7.87
CA TYR A 89 5.27 -0.69 7.34
C TYR A 89 5.43 -0.76 5.82
N THR A 90 6.10 -1.79 5.32
CA THR A 90 6.34 -2.00 3.88
C THR A 90 5.03 -2.09 3.10
N ALA A 91 4.04 -2.82 3.64
CA ALA A 91 2.72 -2.91 3.03
C ALA A 91 1.99 -1.54 3.03
N ALA A 92 2.07 -0.78 4.12
CA ALA A 92 1.44 0.55 4.21
C ALA A 92 2.09 1.58 3.27
N GLU A 93 3.43 1.63 3.23
CA GLU A 93 4.18 2.52 2.34
C GLU A 93 3.95 2.18 0.86
N SER A 94 3.83 0.88 0.53
CA SER A 94 3.43 0.46 -0.81
C SER A 94 2.03 0.95 -1.18
N LEU A 95 1.06 0.81 -0.25
CA LEU A 95 -0.31 1.29 -0.45
C LEU A 95 -0.39 2.80 -0.60
N ARG A 96 0.46 3.56 0.11
CA ARG A 96 0.60 5.02 -0.07
C ARG A 96 0.97 5.35 -1.53
N GLY A 97 2.01 4.71 -2.05
CA GLY A 97 2.43 4.90 -3.45
C GLY A 97 1.31 4.54 -4.44
N ILE A 98 0.68 3.38 -4.25
CA ILE A 98 -0.45 2.90 -5.08
C ILE A 98 -1.61 3.90 -5.08
N ALA A 99 -1.95 4.48 -3.91
CA ALA A 99 -3.03 5.46 -3.81
C ALA A 99 -2.76 6.68 -4.71
N VAL A 100 -1.54 7.20 -4.72
CA VAL A 100 -1.13 8.32 -5.59
C VAL A 100 -1.21 7.93 -7.07
N LEU A 101 -0.65 6.76 -7.43
CA LEU A 101 -0.58 6.31 -8.82
C LEU A 101 -1.96 6.02 -9.43
N LEU A 102 -2.92 5.52 -8.64
CA LEU A 102 -4.27 5.19 -9.11
C LEU A 102 -5.29 6.32 -8.92
N ASN A 103 -4.96 7.39 -8.20
CA ASN A 103 -5.87 8.51 -7.97
C ASN A 103 -6.46 9.12 -9.25
N PRO A 104 -5.71 9.26 -10.38
CA PRO A 104 -6.28 9.77 -11.63
C PRO A 104 -7.39 8.91 -12.24
N VAL A 105 -7.47 7.63 -11.86
CA VAL A 105 -8.39 6.64 -12.46
C VAL A 105 -9.47 6.19 -11.46
N MET A 106 -9.13 6.07 -10.18
CA MET A 106 -10.04 5.62 -9.11
C MET A 106 -10.01 6.55 -7.89
N PRO A 107 -10.34 7.85 -8.05
CA PRO A 107 -10.13 8.86 -7.00
C PRO A 107 -10.91 8.55 -5.72
N ALA A 108 -12.14 8.06 -5.82
CA ALA A 108 -12.97 7.75 -4.65
C ALA A 108 -12.38 6.61 -3.80
N ALA A 109 -11.87 5.54 -4.44
CA ALA A 109 -11.25 4.43 -3.73
C ALA A 109 -9.89 4.84 -3.13
N CYS A 110 -9.10 5.62 -3.88
CA CYS A 110 -7.81 6.10 -3.41
C CYS A 110 -7.95 7.10 -2.26
N ALA A 111 -8.97 7.96 -2.25
CA ALA A 111 -9.25 8.85 -1.12
C ALA A 111 -9.57 8.08 0.17
N LYS A 112 -10.43 7.06 0.09
CA LYS A 112 -10.73 6.17 1.22
C LYS A 112 -9.47 5.43 1.71
N LEU A 113 -8.61 4.98 0.79
CA LEU A 113 -7.33 4.36 1.16
C LEU A 113 -6.41 5.37 1.86
N TRP A 114 -6.28 6.58 1.33
CA TRP A 114 -5.45 7.66 1.87
C TRP A 114 -5.86 8.05 3.30
N GLU A 115 -7.16 8.15 3.54
CA GLU A 115 -7.75 8.35 4.87
C GLU A 115 -7.43 7.18 5.80
N SER A 116 -7.60 5.93 5.33
CA SER A 116 -7.31 4.74 6.14
C SER A 116 -5.85 4.60 6.54
N LEU A 117 -4.94 5.14 5.73
CA LEU A 117 -3.50 5.18 5.99
C LEU A 117 -3.11 6.34 6.93
N GLY A 118 -4.04 7.25 7.25
CA GLY A 118 -3.72 8.44 8.03
C GLY A 118 -2.70 9.34 7.33
N ALA A 119 -2.62 9.30 6.00
CA ALA A 119 -1.55 9.97 5.25
C ALA A 119 -1.77 11.48 5.15
N GLU A 120 -3.02 11.94 5.02
CA GLU A 120 -3.34 13.35 4.74
C GLU A 120 -2.80 14.35 5.76
N PRO A 121 -2.91 14.14 7.10
CA PRO A 121 -2.38 15.08 8.08
C PRO A 121 -0.86 15.27 8.01
N HIS A 122 -0.13 14.35 7.40
CA HIS A 122 1.34 14.34 7.37
C HIS A 122 1.92 14.65 5.99
N LEU A 123 1.23 14.21 4.93
CA LEU A 123 1.71 14.32 3.54
C LEU A 123 0.91 15.34 2.73
N GLY A 124 -0.18 15.85 3.28
CA GLY A 124 -1.13 16.71 2.60
C GLY A 124 -2.17 15.92 1.80
N PRO A 125 -3.07 16.64 1.12
CA PRO A 125 -4.18 16.03 0.40
C PRO A 125 -3.68 15.21 -0.80
N LEU A 126 -4.40 14.13 -1.09
CA LEU A 126 -4.04 13.16 -2.13
C LEU A 126 -3.96 13.78 -3.53
N ASP A 127 -4.87 14.71 -3.85
CA ASP A 127 -4.95 15.38 -5.14
C ASP A 127 -3.78 16.34 -5.42
N ARG A 128 -3.01 16.72 -4.38
CA ARG A 128 -1.79 17.53 -4.49
C ARG A 128 -0.52 16.69 -4.58
N GLN A 129 -0.61 15.36 -4.44
CA GLN A 129 0.53 14.48 -4.58
C GLN A 129 0.95 14.37 -6.05
N ARG A 130 2.26 14.40 -6.30
CA ARG A 130 2.82 14.30 -7.66
C ARG A 130 3.13 12.84 -7.98
N VAL A 131 2.65 12.36 -9.13
CA VAL A 131 2.88 10.98 -9.62
C VAL A 131 4.37 10.63 -9.67
N GLN A 132 5.18 11.54 -10.20
CA GLN A 132 6.64 11.42 -10.26
C GLN A 132 7.33 11.28 -8.88
N ASP A 133 6.68 11.72 -7.80
CA ASP A 133 7.20 11.59 -6.44
C ASP A 133 6.62 10.37 -5.70
N ALA A 134 5.63 9.67 -6.28
CA ALA A 134 5.00 8.50 -5.68
C ALA A 134 6.01 7.36 -5.43
N GLY A 135 7.04 7.27 -6.27
CA GLY A 135 8.12 6.30 -6.21
C GLY A 135 9.09 6.47 -5.03
N ARG A 136 9.08 7.63 -4.36
CA ARG A 136 9.96 7.88 -3.22
C ARG A 136 9.53 7.02 -2.04
N TRP A 137 10.42 6.15 -1.57
CA TRP A 137 10.14 5.27 -0.45
C TRP A 137 10.19 5.99 0.90
N GLY A 138 9.53 5.42 1.91
CA GLY A 138 9.62 5.85 3.30
C GLY A 138 8.97 7.20 3.58
N GLN A 139 7.93 7.59 2.84
CA GLN A 139 7.26 8.87 3.07
C GLN A 139 6.24 8.80 4.20
N LEU A 140 5.55 7.66 4.38
CA LEU A 140 4.58 7.51 5.46
C LEU A 140 5.30 7.48 6.82
N PRO A 141 5.04 8.44 7.74
CA PRO A 141 5.73 8.46 9.02
C PRO A 141 5.41 7.24 9.89
N ALA A 142 6.36 6.80 10.70
CA ALA A 142 6.04 5.92 11.82
C ALA A 142 5.11 6.65 12.81
N GLY A 143 4.22 5.91 13.46
CA GLY A 143 3.25 6.44 14.42
C GLY A 143 1.97 6.99 13.80
N VAL A 144 1.83 7.06 12.47
CA VAL A 144 0.55 7.49 11.88
C VAL A 144 -0.58 6.55 12.28
N ARG A 145 -1.77 7.10 12.46
CA ARG A 145 -2.95 6.33 12.84
C ARG A 145 -3.52 5.61 11.62
N ILE A 146 -3.39 4.29 11.59
CA ILE A 146 -4.03 3.43 10.60
C ILE A 146 -5.43 3.05 11.07
N THR A 147 -6.45 3.47 10.33
CA THR A 147 -7.83 3.15 10.63
C THR A 147 -8.32 1.99 9.76
N LYS A 148 -9.23 1.18 10.31
CA LYS A 148 -9.90 0.15 9.52
C LYS A 148 -10.96 0.85 8.66
N GLY A 149 -10.63 1.11 7.39
CA GLY A 149 -11.56 1.67 6.42
C GLY A 149 -12.66 0.69 5.99
N GLU A 150 -13.60 1.21 5.21
CA GLU A 150 -14.62 0.41 4.51
C GLU A 150 -13.98 -0.55 3.50
N VAL A 151 -14.74 -1.56 3.07
CA VAL A 151 -14.35 -2.40 1.94
C VAL A 151 -14.31 -1.53 0.67
N LEU A 152 -13.12 -1.33 0.11
CA LEU A 152 -12.91 -0.44 -1.04
C LEU A 152 -13.61 -0.95 -2.31
N PHE A 153 -13.59 -2.26 -2.53
CA PHE A 153 -14.14 -2.91 -3.72
C PHE A 153 -15.08 -4.05 -3.31
N PRO A 154 -16.38 -3.77 -3.05
CA PRO A 154 -17.35 -4.80 -2.75
C PRO A 154 -17.56 -5.72 -3.96
N ARG A 155 -17.86 -6.99 -3.71
CA ARG A 155 -18.20 -7.94 -4.78
C ARG A 155 -19.50 -7.49 -5.46
N LEU A 156 -19.54 -7.59 -6.79
CA LEU A 156 -20.78 -7.39 -7.53
C LEU A 156 -21.78 -8.50 -7.16
N PRO A 157 -23.07 -8.17 -6.97
CA PRO A 157 -24.10 -9.18 -6.76
C PRO A 157 -24.21 -10.07 -8.00
N GLU A 158 -24.48 -11.35 -7.80
CA GLU A 158 -24.83 -12.24 -8.91
C GLU A 158 -26.13 -11.74 -9.57
N PRO A 159 -26.21 -11.73 -10.91
CA PRO A 159 -27.45 -11.39 -11.59
C PRO A 159 -28.57 -12.30 -11.07
N LYS A 160 -29.72 -11.73 -10.70
CA LYS A 160 -30.90 -12.54 -10.42
C LYS A 160 -31.29 -13.24 -11.73
N GLU A 161 -31.36 -14.57 -11.72
CA GLU A 161 -32.04 -15.30 -12.78
C GLU A 161 -33.52 -14.86 -12.76
N ASP A 162 -33.96 -14.19 -13.81
CA ASP A 162 -35.38 -13.92 -14.02
C ASP A 162 -36.07 -15.28 -14.23
N ALA A 163 -36.97 -15.63 -13.31
CA ALA A 163 -37.77 -16.86 -13.33
C ALA A 163 -38.99 -16.73 -14.24
#